data_AF-A0A2S7VQG5-F1
#
_entry.id   AF-A0A2S7VQG5-F1
#
_cell.length_a   1.000
_cell.length_b   1.000
_cell.length_c   1.000
_cell.angle_alpha   90.00
_cell.angle_beta   90.00
_cell.angle_gamma   90.00
#
_symmetry.space_group_name_H-M   'P 1'
#
loop_
_entity.id
_entity.type
_entity.pdbx_description
1 polymer ?
#
loop_
_entity_poly.entity_id
_entity_poly.type
_entity_poly.pdbx_seq_one_letter_code
_entity_poly.pdbx_strand_id
1 'polypeptide(L)'
;MVTALYASLLTLVMLWLSIEVIKQRRNNQVAYADGGVESLQVARSAQSNAMDYIPITVILMALLEFNGANVWLIHVIGIAFVAGRIIHGKSILARSLKGRKQGMYLTFASMVSLVVLNLIYLPFDKLM
;
A
#
# COMPACT_ATOMS: atom_id res chain seq x y z
N MET A 1 -7.44 -17.95 4.33
CA MET A 1 -6.36 -16.97 4.17
C MET A 1 -6.95 -15.57 4.15
N VAL A 2 -6.94 -14.89 5.29
CA VAL A 2 -7.41 -13.50 5.44
C VAL A 2 -6.51 -12.53 4.68
N THR A 3 -5.22 -12.79 4.57
CA THR A 3 -4.31 -11.96 3.78
C THR A 3 -4.73 -11.88 2.31
N ALA A 4 -5.28 -12.95 1.73
CA ALA A 4 -5.75 -12.96 0.35
C ALA A 4 -6.84 -11.91 0.09
N LEU A 5 -7.76 -11.72 1.04
CA LEU A 5 -8.78 -10.68 0.96
C LEU A 5 -8.14 -9.28 0.86
N TYR A 6 -7.21 -8.97 1.76
CA TYR A 6 -6.54 -7.66 1.77
C TYR A 6 -5.64 -7.47 0.56
N ALA A 7 -4.94 -8.51 0.09
CA ALA A 7 -4.16 -8.48 -1.13
C ALA A 7 -5.03 -8.10 -2.33
N SER A 8 -6.22 -8.71 -2.47
CA SER A 8 -7.17 -8.36 -3.53
C SER A 8 -7.66 -6.91 -3.42
N LEU A 9 -8.06 -6.45 -2.23
CA LEU A 9 -8.52 -5.07 -2.02
C LEU A 9 -7.43 -4.04 -2.32
N LEU A 10 -6.20 -4.28 -1.87
CA LEU A 10 -5.06 -3.40 -2.12
C LEU A 10 -4.65 -3.41 -3.60
N THR A 11 -4.79 -4.56 -4.27
CA THR A 11 -4.59 -4.63 -5.73
C THR A 11 -5.61 -3.77 -6.46
N LEU A 12 -6.87 -3.72 -6.03
CA LEU A 12 -7.86 -2.78 -6.61
C LEU A 12 -7.42 -1.32 -6.44
N VAL A 13 -6.80 -0.95 -5.32
CA VAL A 13 -6.22 0.39 -5.11
C VAL A 13 -5.07 0.65 -6.09
N MET A 14 -4.18 -0.32 -6.28
CA MET A 14 -3.09 -0.23 -7.26
C MET A 14 -3.61 -0.06 -8.69
N LEU A 15 -4.64 -0.83 -9.07
CA LEU A 15 -5.29 -0.72 -10.37
C LEU A 15 -5.93 0.64 -10.57
N TRP A 16 -6.66 1.16 -9.58
CA TRP A 16 -7.24 2.50 -9.64
C TRP A 16 -6.17 3.58 -9.90
N LEU A 17 -5.05 3.56 -9.18
CA LEU A 17 -3.95 4.51 -9.40
C LEU A 17 -3.29 4.34 -10.77
N SER A 18 -3.19 3.10 -11.25
CA SER A 18 -2.67 2.81 -12.59
C SER A 18 -3.58 3.37 -13.68
N ILE A 19 -4.90 3.28 -13.51
CA ILE A 19 -5.90 3.89 -14.41
C ILE A 19 -5.76 5.41 -14.44
N GLU A 20 -5.53 6.07 -13.30
CA GLU A 20 -5.27 7.52 -13.27
C GLU A 20 -4.02 7.89 -14.07
N VAL A 21 -2.93 7.12 -13.95
CA VAL A 21 -1.72 7.34 -14.78
C VAL A 21 -2.02 7.16 -16.27
N ILE A 22 -2.74 6.10 -16.66
CA ILE A 22 -3.13 5.86 -18.05
C ILE A 22 -3.97 7.01 -18.59
N LYS A 23 -4.94 7.49 -17.81
CA LYS A 23 -5.78 8.64 -18.16
C LYS A 23 -4.94 9.90 -18.41
N GLN A 24 -3.99 10.21 -17.53
CA GLN A 24 -3.11 11.36 -17.70
C GLN A 24 -2.18 11.21 -18.92
N ARG A 25 -1.65 10.02 -19.20
CA ARG A 25 -0.84 9.77 -20.41
C ARG A 25 -1.64 10.01 -21.68
N ARG A 26 -2.86 9.46 -21.75
CA ARG A 26 -3.74 9.61 -22.92
C ARG A 26 -4.15 11.06 -23.15
N ASN A 27 -4.51 11.77 -22.08
CA ASN A 27 -4.96 13.16 -22.19
C ASN A 27 -3.84 14.10 -22.62
N ASN A 28 -2.59 13.83 -22.25
CA ASN A 28 -1.46 14.69 -22.54
C ASN A 28 -0.57 14.17 -23.69
N GLN A 29 -0.94 13.06 -24.33
CA GLN A 29 -0.20 12.44 -25.44
C GLN A 29 1.28 12.14 -25.09
N VAL A 30 1.54 11.73 -23.85
CA VAL A 30 2.90 11.43 -23.35
C VAL A 30 3.17 9.93 -23.36
N ALA A 31 4.06 9.49 -24.26
CA ALA A 31 4.45 8.09 -24.38
C ALA A 31 5.39 7.63 -23.25
N TYR A 32 6.43 8.41 -22.93
CA TYR A 32 7.50 8.03 -22.01
C TYR A 32 7.66 9.04 -20.87
N ALA A 33 8.22 8.57 -19.75
CA ALA A 33 8.43 9.38 -18.54
C ALA A 33 7.14 10.12 -18.13
N ASP A 34 7.24 11.41 -17.84
CA ASP A 34 6.11 12.30 -17.50
C ASP A 34 5.93 13.48 -18.47
N GLY A 35 6.83 13.66 -19.44
CA GLY A 35 6.72 14.71 -20.46
C GLY A 35 6.68 16.14 -19.90
N GLY A 36 7.14 16.36 -18.65
CA GLY A 36 7.01 17.65 -17.96
C GLY A 36 5.59 17.98 -17.48
N VAL A 37 4.65 17.05 -17.60
CA VAL A 37 3.25 17.26 -17.23
C VAL A 37 3.07 17.01 -15.73
N GLU A 38 2.82 18.08 -15.00
CA GLU A 38 2.69 18.04 -13.54
C GLU A 38 1.60 17.05 -13.05
N SER A 39 0.44 16.98 -13.74
CA SER A 39 -0.63 16.03 -13.36
C SER A 39 -0.20 14.56 -13.53
N LEU A 40 0.59 14.26 -14.56
CA LEU A 40 1.15 12.94 -14.78
C LEU A 40 2.25 12.62 -13.76
N GLN A 41 3.08 13.59 -13.37
CA GLN A 41 4.06 13.44 -12.30
C GLN A 41 3.37 13.09 -10.97
N VAL A 42 2.30 13.80 -10.62
CA VAL A 42 1.51 13.54 -9.40
C VAL A 42 0.87 12.15 -9.44
N ALA A 43 0.23 11.77 -10.54
CA ALA A 43 -0.40 10.45 -10.68
C ALA A 43 0.64 9.32 -10.60
N ARG A 44 1.79 9.47 -11.27
CA ARG A 44 2.90 8.51 -11.19
C ARG A 44 3.47 8.42 -9.79
N SER A 45 3.60 9.54 -9.06
CA SER A 45 4.06 9.54 -7.67
C SER A 45 3.11 8.77 -6.76
N ALA A 46 1.79 8.93 -6.93
CA ALA A 46 0.79 8.17 -6.19
C ALA A 46 0.90 6.66 -6.48
N GLN A 47 1.00 6.27 -7.76
CA GLN A 47 1.13 4.88 -8.18
C GLN A 47 2.45 4.26 -7.69
N SER A 48 3.59 4.93 -7.89
CA SER A 48 4.90 4.44 -7.45
C SER A 48 4.90 4.17 -5.95
N ASN A 49 4.40 5.11 -5.16
CA ASN A 49 4.30 4.91 -3.72
C ASN A 49 3.41 3.70 -3.36
N ALA A 50 2.33 3.44 -4.10
CA ALA A 50 1.54 2.23 -3.89
C ALA A 50 2.32 0.96 -4.22
N MET A 51 3.09 0.95 -5.32
CA MET A 51 3.96 -0.16 -5.71
C MET A 51 5.09 -0.42 -4.71
N ASP A 52 5.60 0.61 -4.04
CA ASP A 52 6.69 0.47 -3.07
C ASP A 52 6.22 -0.12 -1.75
N TYR A 53 5.03 0.27 -1.27
CA TYR A 53 4.56 -0.09 0.08
C TYR A 53 3.60 -1.29 0.10
N ILE A 54 2.71 -1.43 -0.88
CA ILE A 54 1.67 -2.46 -0.84
C ILE A 54 2.24 -3.89 -0.92
N PRO A 55 3.08 -4.24 -1.91
CA PRO A 55 3.52 -5.62 -2.10
C PRO A 55 4.27 -6.16 -0.88
N ILE A 56 5.24 -5.39 -0.36
CA ILE A 56 6.02 -5.81 0.82
C ILE A 56 5.14 -5.95 2.06
N THR A 57 4.14 -5.07 2.23
CA THR A 57 3.22 -5.15 3.37
C THR A 57 2.32 -6.38 3.29
N VAL A 58 1.80 -6.70 2.10
CA VAL A 58 1.00 -7.92 1.87
C VAL A 58 1.84 -9.18 2.13
N ILE A 59 3.12 -9.19 1.73
CA ILE A 59 4.04 -10.28 2.05
C ILE A 59 4.20 -10.42 3.58
N LEU A 60 4.43 -9.33 4.30
CA LEU A 60 4.54 -9.35 5.76
C LEU A 60 3.25 -9.84 6.45
N MET A 61 2.07 -9.49 5.91
CA MET A 61 0.78 -10.02 6.40
C MET A 61 0.68 -11.53 6.17
N ALA A 62 1.08 -12.01 4.99
CA ALA A 62 1.01 -13.43 4.65
C ALA A 62 1.96 -14.27 5.52
N LEU A 63 3.17 -13.77 5.78
CA LEU A 63 4.13 -14.40 6.68
C LEU A 63 3.60 -14.45 8.11
N LEU A 64 3.00 -13.36 8.59
CA LEU A 64 2.41 -13.33 9.92
C LEU A 64 1.24 -14.31 10.07
N GLU A 65 0.38 -14.41 9.05
CA GLU A 65 -0.70 -15.40 8.98
C GLU A 65 -0.16 -16.83 8.97
N PHE A 66 0.88 -17.08 8.17
CA PHE A 66 1.53 -18.38 8.05
C PHE A 66 2.19 -18.82 9.36
N ASN A 67 2.77 -17.89 10.12
CA ASN A 67 3.34 -18.14 11.44
C ASN A 67 2.27 -18.34 12.54
N GLY A 68 0.99 -18.40 12.20
CA GLY A 68 -0.08 -18.75 13.13
C GLY A 68 -0.55 -17.60 14.02
N ALA A 69 -0.33 -16.34 13.60
CA ALA A 69 -0.82 -15.20 14.35
C ALA A 69 -2.35 -15.16 14.43
N ASN A 70 -2.84 -14.51 15.49
CA ASN A 70 -4.28 -14.33 15.67
C ASN A 70 -4.88 -13.57 14.48
N VAL A 71 -5.89 -14.17 13.85
CA VAL A 71 -6.57 -13.63 12.66
C VAL A 71 -7.13 -12.22 12.88
N TRP A 72 -7.55 -11.88 14.10
CA TRP A 72 -8.03 -10.53 14.42
C TRP A 72 -6.96 -9.45 14.28
N LEU A 73 -5.70 -9.76 14.60
CA LEU A 73 -4.57 -8.83 14.41
C LEU A 73 -4.39 -8.50 12.93
N ILE A 74 -4.49 -9.51 12.07
CA ILE A 74 -4.37 -9.37 10.62
C ILE A 74 -5.51 -8.51 10.08
N HIS A 75 -6.74 -8.70 10.57
CA HIS A 75 -7.88 -7.88 10.17
C HIS A 75 -7.71 -6.40 10.55
N VAL A 76 -7.34 -6.11 11.80
CA VAL A 76 -7.16 -4.74 12.28
C VAL A 76 -6.08 -4.03 11.46
N ILE A 77 -4.92 -4.68 11.27
CA ILE A 77 -3.81 -4.12 10.50
C ILE A 77 -4.19 -3.96 9.03
N GLY A 78 -4.85 -4.95 8.44
CA GLY A 78 -5.29 -4.94 7.04
C GLY A 78 -6.28 -3.82 6.75
N ILE A 79 -7.28 -3.60 7.62
CA ILE A 79 -8.24 -2.50 7.51
C ILE A 79 -7.52 -1.16 7.60
N ALA A 80 -6.67 -0.99 8.62
CA ALA A 80 -5.90 0.24 8.80
C ALA A 80 -5.00 0.53 7.59
N PHE A 81 -4.37 -0.49 7.02
CA PHE A 81 -3.50 -0.36 5.86
C PHE A 81 -4.29 0.03 4.61
N VAL A 82 -5.39 -0.66 4.31
CA VAL A 82 -6.27 -0.32 3.17
C VAL A 82 -6.78 1.12 3.28
N ALA A 83 -7.27 1.52 4.46
CA ALA A 83 -7.72 2.90 4.71
C ALA A 83 -6.59 3.91 4.48
N GLY A 84 -5.39 3.63 5.03
CA GLY A 84 -4.20 4.45 4.83
C GLY A 84 -3.83 4.63 3.36
N ARG A 85 -3.84 3.54 2.57
CA ARG A 85 -3.54 3.58 1.14
C ARG A 85 -4.56 4.37 0.32
N ILE A 86 -5.85 4.22 0.62
CA ILE A 86 -6.92 4.98 -0.05
C ILE A 86 -6.79 6.48 0.27
N ILE A 87 -6.63 6.84 1.55
CA ILE A 87 -6.47 8.24 2.00
C ILE A 87 -5.22 8.85 1.35
N HIS A 88 -4.08 8.14 1.40
CA HIS A 88 -2.82 8.60 0.83
C HIS A 88 -2.93 8.81 -0.69
N GLY A 89 -3.43 7.81 -1.44
CA GLY A 89 -3.59 7.90 -2.88
C GLY A 89 -4.51 9.05 -3.29
N LYS A 90 -5.69 9.16 -2.68
CA LYS A 90 -6.63 10.28 -2.92
C LYS A 90 -6.00 11.63 -2.62
N SER A 91 -5.26 11.75 -1.53
CA SER A 91 -4.64 13.01 -1.12
C SER A 91 -3.52 13.46 -2.06
N ILE A 92 -2.71 12.54 -2.60
CA ILE A 92 -1.69 12.89 -3.60
C ILE A 92 -2.36 13.39 -4.87
N LEU A 93 -3.37 12.68 -5.36
CA LEU A 93 -4.12 13.09 -6.56
C LEU A 93 -4.81 14.45 -6.37
N ALA A 94 -5.32 14.73 -5.16
CA ALA A 94 -5.91 16.02 -4.80
C ALA A 94 -4.89 17.09 -4.39
N ARG A 95 -3.58 16.82 -4.48
CA ARG A 95 -2.48 17.71 -4.05
C ARG A 95 -2.62 18.20 -2.60
N SER A 96 -3.25 17.40 -1.73
CA SER A 96 -3.53 17.74 -0.34
C SER A 96 -2.46 17.18 0.59
N LEU A 97 -1.72 18.07 1.26
CA LEU A 97 -0.64 17.69 2.18
C LEU A 97 -1.15 17.04 3.48
N LYS A 98 -2.32 17.45 3.98
CA LYS A 98 -2.85 16.93 5.25
C LYS A 98 -3.24 15.44 5.12
N GLY A 99 -3.99 15.10 4.07
CA GLY A 99 -4.37 13.71 3.80
C GLY A 99 -3.16 12.82 3.50
N ARG A 100 -2.12 13.38 2.86
CA ARG A 100 -0.88 12.67 2.56
C ARG A 100 -0.17 12.24 3.84
N LYS A 101 -0.03 13.15 4.81
CA LYS A 101 0.59 12.82 6.09
C LYS A 101 -0.19 11.74 6.84
N GLN A 102 -1.51 11.90 6.97
CA GLN A 102 -2.35 10.95 7.71
C GLN A 102 -2.33 9.54 7.09
N GLY A 103 -2.48 9.42 5.77
CA GLY A 103 -2.41 8.14 5.08
C GLY A 103 -1.04 7.47 5.21
N MET A 104 0.03 8.26 5.23
CA MET A 104 1.39 7.75 5.43
C MET A 104 1.62 7.25 6.86
N TYR A 105 1.13 7.97 7.87
CA TYR A 105 1.20 7.49 9.26
C TYR A 105 0.50 6.14 9.45
N LEU A 106 -0.68 5.96 8.87
CA LEU A 106 -1.38 4.67 8.89
C LEU A 106 -0.57 3.57 8.18
N THR A 107 -0.02 3.88 7.00
CA THR A 107 0.84 2.95 6.25
C THR A 107 2.02 2.48 7.10
N PHE A 108 2.75 3.42 7.71
CA PHE A 108 3.92 3.11 8.53
C PHE A 108 3.57 2.41 9.83
N ALA A 109 2.49 2.81 10.50
CA ALA A 109 2.03 2.14 11.71
C ALA A 109 1.68 0.67 11.42
N SER A 110 0.98 0.39 10.32
CA SER A 110 0.70 -0.99 9.88
C SER A 110 1.98 -1.78 9.59
N MET A 111 2.93 -1.20 8.85
CA MET A 111 4.19 -1.88 8.53
C MET A 111 5.04 -2.18 9.77
N VAL A 112 5.21 -1.20 10.66
CA VAL A 112 5.97 -1.39 11.90
C VAL A 112 5.31 -2.44 12.78
N SER A 113 3.98 -2.42 12.89
CA SER A 113 3.23 -3.44 13.62
C SER A 113 3.47 -4.84 13.04
N LEU A 114 3.44 -4.99 11.72
CA LEU A 114 3.72 -6.27 11.07
C LEU A 114 5.15 -6.72 11.26
N VAL A 115 6.14 -5.82 11.21
CA VAL A 115 7.54 -6.16 11.49
C VAL A 115 7.68 -6.69 12.92
N VAL A 116 7.16 -5.95 13.92
CA VAL A 116 7.24 -6.34 15.32
C VAL A 116 6.54 -7.68 15.56
N LEU A 117 5.32 -7.84 15.03
CA LEU A 117 4.56 -9.08 15.18
C LEU A 117 5.23 -10.26 14.46
N ASN A 118 5.79 -10.08 13.27
CA ASN A 118 6.53 -11.15 12.59
C ASN A 118 7.74 -11.59 13.40
N LEU A 119 8.46 -10.67 14.04
CA LEU A 119 9.59 -11.00 14.91
C LEU A 119 9.14 -11.74 16.19
N ILE A 120 7.98 -11.40 16.75
CA ILE A 120 7.41 -12.10 17.92
C ILE A 120 6.95 -13.52 17.56
N TYR A 121 6.30 -13.67 16.40
CA TYR A 121 5.76 -14.96 15.92
C TYR A 121 6.79 -15.81 15.15
N LEU A 122 8.03 -15.35 15.03
CA LEU A 122 9.07 -16.09 14.32
C LEU A 122 9.42 -17.38 15.09
N PRO A 123 9.43 -18.56 14.45
CA PRO A 123 9.79 -19.81 15.11
C PRO A 123 11.31 -19.90 15.29
N PHE A 124 11.84 -19.22 16.30
CA PHE A 124 13.28 -19.17 16.60
C PHE A 124 13.90 -20.55 16.87
N ASP A 125 13.09 -21.50 17.35
CA ASP A 125 13.46 -22.90 17.54
C ASP A 125 13.81 -23.62 16.24
N LYS A 126 13.27 -23.18 15.09
CA LYS A 126 13.55 -23.76 13.77
C LYS A 126 14.68 -23.06 13.02
N LEU A 127 15.24 -22.00 13.59
CA LEU A 127 16.32 -21.20 13.00
C LEU A 127 17.73 -21.66 13.45
N MET A 128 17.81 -22.43 14.54
CA MET A 128 19.05 -22.99 15.11
C MET A 128 19.18 -24.47 14.75
#